data_AF-A0A2K8VDZ4-F1
#
_entry.id   AF-A0A2K8VDZ4-F1
#
_cell.length_a   1.000
_cell.length_b   1.000
_cell.length_c   1.000
_cell.angle_alpha   90.00
_cell.angle_beta   90.00
_cell.angle_gamma   90.00
#
_symmetry.space_group_name_H-M   'P 1'
#
loop_
_entity.id
_entity.type
_entity.pdbx_description
1 polymer ?
#
loop_
_entity_poly.entity_id
_entity_poly.type
_entity_poly.pdbx_seq_one_letter_code
_entity_poly.pdbx_strand_id
1 'polypeptide(L)'
;MKSIYILIITLFSLTICKGQDKITFDIKEVFLQKKDFKKRKSDFIKKGGNFYEDKDYIVSKSCSGEWGGSIFFKNKKSGIEYSCSATCPVSVNLIDGKYIVTNSLAHLSGSSDIIEIKNPELMSVFKMPEPREIKNGIKHYYTGDTESKSRKGVKEIWNGFGILTLISFEFKEQLYHIISKDAKTFLATIVESELKIINQISKERIWDYAPETFKDEKGNLIVFFNNHSTSGYIEIIGNEIKVIRTK
;
A
#
# COMPACT_ATOMS: atom_id res chain seq x y z
N MET A 1 -55.84 12.95 -16.73
CA MET A 1 -54.95 12.79 -15.54
C MET A 1 -53.96 11.63 -15.64
N LYS A 2 -54.24 10.52 -16.36
CA LYS A 2 -53.29 9.40 -16.51
C LYS A 2 -52.06 9.73 -17.38
N SER A 3 -52.17 10.67 -18.33
CA SER A 3 -51.07 11.02 -19.25
C SER A 3 -49.97 11.89 -18.64
N ILE A 4 -50.22 12.56 -17.50
CA ILE A 4 -49.23 13.42 -16.82
C ILE A 4 -48.27 12.59 -15.96
N TYR A 5 -48.72 11.47 -15.39
CA TYR A 5 -47.87 10.58 -14.60
C TYR A 5 -46.81 9.85 -15.43
N ILE A 6 -47.10 9.54 -16.69
CA ILE A 6 -46.15 8.86 -17.59
C ILE A 6 -44.98 9.80 -17.96
N LEU A 7 -45.23 11.11 -18.08
CA LEU A 7 -44.20 12.09 -18.42
C LEU A 7 -43.22 12.37 -17.26
N ILE A 8 -43.68 12.23 -16.01
CA ILE A 8 -42.86 12.46 -14.81
C ILE A 8 -41.93 11.27 -14.54
N ILE A 9 -42.37 10.04 -14.86
CA ILE A 9 -41.55 8.82 -14.68
C ILE A 9 -40.42 8.75 -15.71
N THR A 10 -40.64 9.18 -16.97
CA THR A 10 -39.58 9.23 -17.98
C THR A 10 -38.55 10.33 -17.70
N LEU A 11 -38.96 11.48 -17.13
CA LEU A 11 -38.00 12.52 -16.73
C LEU A 11 -37.08 12.08 -15.57
N PHE A 12 -37.57 11.29 -14.62
CA PHE A 12 -36.75 10.74 -13.52
C PHE A 12 -35.78 9.63 -13.97
N SER A 13 -36.10 8.90 -15.04
CA SER A 13 -35.20 7.88 -15.59
C SER A 13 -33.99 8.46 -16.33
N LEU A 14 -34.01 9.73 -16.73
CA LEU A 14 -32.90 10.39 -17.43
C LEU A 14 -31.85 11.03 -16.50
N THR A 15 -32.13 11.16 -15.21
CA THR A 15 -31.21 11.82 -14.26
C THR A 15 -30.32 10.88 -13.44
N ILE A 16 -30.39 9.56 -13.66
CA ILE A 16 -29.58 8.58 -12.92
C ILE A 16 -28.47 7.94 -13.78
N CYS A 17 -28.42 8.21 -15.08
CA CYS A 17 -27.24 7.89 -15.89
C CYS A 17 -26.15 8.95 -15.67
N LYS A 18 -25.59 9.02 -14.46
CA LYS A 18 -24.19 9.44 -14.34
C LYS A 18 -23.39 8.35 -15.03
N GLY A 19 -23.03 8.55 -16.29
CA GLY A 19 -22.01 7.74 -16.92
C GLY A 19 -20.82 7.73 -15.96
N GLN A 20 -20.48 6.56 -15.42
CA GLN A 20 -19.19 6.40 -14.76
C GLN A 20 -18.17 6.62 -15.85
N ASP A 21 -17.59 7.81 -15.91
CA ASP A 21 -16.41 8.05 -16.72
C ASP A 21 -15.41 6.97 -16.34
N LYS A 22 -15.20 6.01 -17.25
CA LYS A 22 -14.29 4.90 -17.05
C LYS A 22 -12.92 5.53 -16.82
N ILE A 23 -12.40 5.46 -15.59
CA ILE A 23 -11.08 5.99 -15.28
C ILE A 23 -10.06 5.24 -16.13
N THR A 24 -9.39 5.96 -17.02
CA THR A 24 -8.32 5.42 -17.87
C THR A 24 -6.97 5.89 -17.36
N PHE A 25 -6.07 4.93 -17.14
CA PHE A 25 -4.68 5.20 -16.83
C PHE A 25 -3.85 5.22 -18.11
N ASP A 26 -2.97 6.20 -18.26
CA ASP A 26 -1.95 6.22 -19.31
C ASP A 26 -0.70 5.51 -18.77
N ILE A 27 -0.28 4.44 -19.44
CA ILE A 27 0.76 3.54 -18.94
C ILE A 27 1.89 3.46 -19.96
N LYS A 28 3.09 3.79 -19.49
CA LYS A 28 4.29 3.77 -20.33
C LYS A 28 5.44 3.04 -19.65
N GLU A 29 6.04 2.08 -20.35
CA GLU A 29 7.28 1.42 -19.92
C GLU A 29 8.46 1.96 -20.75
N VAL A 30 9.55 2.29 -20.06
CA VAL A 30 10.78 2.84 -20.65
C VAL A 30 11.98 2.07 -20.13
N PHE A 31 12.84 1.64 -21.05
CA PHE A 31 14.11 0.99 -20.74
C PHE A 31 15.25 1.98 -20.94
N LEU A 32 16.06 2.15 -19.90
CA LEU A 32 17.24 3.02 -19.91
C LEU A 32 18.50 2.18 -19.71
N GLN A 33 19.62 2.64 -20.28
CA GLN A 33 20.92 2.13 -19.87
C GLN A 33 21.25 2.65 -18.48
N LYS A 34 22.06 1.90 -17.71
CA LYS A 34 22.48 2.30 -16.35
C LYS A 34 23.05 3.72 -16.27
N LYS A 35 23.78 4.18 -17.30
CA LYS A 35 24.35 5.54 -17.39
C LYS A 35 23.28 6.65 -17.52
N ASP A 36 22.11 6.32 -18.04
CA ASP A 36 21.01 7.27 -18.31
C ASP A 36 20.00 7.31 -17.14
N PHE A 37 20.27 6.58 -16.05
CA PHE A 37 19.41 6.50 -14.88
C PHE A 37 19.55 7.76 -14.01
N LYS A 38 18.62 8.70 -14.18
CA LYS A 38 18.72 10.07 -13.62
C LYS A 38 18.30 10.21 -12.16
N LYS A 39 17.44 9.33 -11.65
CA LYS A 39 16.84 9.45 -10.31
C LYS A 39 17.44 8.43 -9.35
N ARG A 40 18.00 8.89 -8.25
CA ARG A 40 18.52 8.09 -7.15
C ARG A 40 17.65 8.29 -5.92
N LYS A 41 17.64 7.31 -5.03
CA LYS A 41 16.96 7.41 -3.73
C LYS A 41 17.39 8.67 -2.94
N SER A 42 18.67 9.03 -3.04
CA SER A 42 19.25 10.23 -2.41
C SER A 42 18.66 11.54 -2.87
N ASP A 43 18.04 11.57 -4.05
CA ASP A 43 17.48 12.80 -4.63
C ASP A 43 16.12 13.13 -4.00
N PHE A 44 15.58 12.24 -3.17
CA PHE A 44 14.30 12.40 -2.47
C PHE A 44 14.52 12.49 -0.97
N ILE A 45 14.10 13.61 -0.38
CA ILE A 45 14.10 13.76 1.07
C ILE A 45 12.90 12.99 1.61
N LYS A 46 13.14 11.90 2.35
CA LYS A 46 12.10 11.27 3.16
C LYS A 46 11.73 12.25 4.28
N LYS A 47 10.68 13.05 4.09
CA LYS A 47 10.17 13.97 5.11
C LYS A 47 9.72 13.16 6.33
N GLY A 48 10.55 13.19 7.39
CA GLY A 48 10.35 12.36 8.58
C GLY A 48 10.67 10.89 8.30
N GLY A 49 11.48 10.25 9.14
CA GLY A 49 11.79 8.82 9.04
C GLY A 49 10.59 7.89 9.21
N ASN A 50 9.40 8.45 9.40
CA ASN A 50 8.14 7.77 9.62
C ASN A 50 7.68 7.04 8.35
N PHE A 51 6.89 5.99 8.53
CA PHE A 51 6.34 5.23 7.42
C PHE A 51 5.11 5.93 6.83
N TYR A 52 4.29 6.54 7.68
CA TYR A 52 3.19 7.44 7.34
C TYR A 52 2.97 8.42 8.50
N GLU A 53 2.39 9.58 8.22
CA GLU A 53 2.06 10.56 9.24
C GLU A 53 0.88 11.43 8.79
N ASP A 54 -0.04 11.70 9.70
CA ASP A 54 -1.13 12.66 9.52
C ASP A 54 -1.23 13.60 10.73
N LYS A 55 -2.36 14.30 10.90
CA LYS A 55 -2.55 15.23 12.02
C LYS A 55 -2.58 14.57 13.41
N ASP A 56 -3.02 13.32 13.52
CA ASP A 56 -3.32 12.64 14.78
C ASP A 56 -2.29 11.57 15.13
N TYR A 57 -1.66 10.93 14.13
CA TYR A 57 -0.79 9.78 14.31
C TYR A 57 0.55 9.89 13.59
N ILE A 58 1.58 9.34 14.23
CA ILE A 58 2.84 8.94 13.60
C ILE A 58 2.78 7.43 13.41
N VAL A 59 3.03 6.96 12.20
CA VAL A 59 2.96 5.54 11.86
C VAL A 59 4.34 5.00 11.54
N SER A 60 4.69 3.89 12.18
CA SER A 60 5.91 3.13 11.93
C SER A 60 5.57 1.67 11.62
N LYS A 61 6.56 0.92 11.12
CA LYS A 61 6.37 -0.48 10.73
C LYS A 61 7.57 -1.34 11.10
N SER A 62 7.35 -2.64 11.22
CA SER A 62 8.38 -3.67 11.20
C SER A 62 8.09 -4.70 10.11
N CYS A 63 9.15 -5.39 9.67
CA CYS A 63 9.08 -6.50 8.74
C CYS A 63 10.19 -7.46 9.11
N SER A 64 9.81 -8.65 9.55
CA SER A 64 10.69 -9.76 9.89
C SER A 64 10.59 -10.89 8.88
N GLY A 65 10.14 -10.58 7.66
CA GLY A 65 9.85 -11.57 6.63
C GLY A 65 8.72 -12.50 7.06
N GLU A 66 8.92 -13.80 6.92
CA GLU A 66 7.94 -14.82 7.35
C GLU A 66 7.70 -14.84 8.87
N TRP A 67 8.62 -14.29 9.65
CA TRP A 67 8.53 -14.28 11.11
C TRP A 67 7.59 -13.19 11.63
N GLY A 68 7.11 -12.34 10.73
CA GLY A 68 6.01 -11.42 10.96
C GLY A 68 6.27 -10.01 10.48
N GLY A 69 5.43 -9.12 10.98
CA GLY A 69 5.53 -7.69 10.81
C GLY A 69 4.48 -7.03 11.69
N SER A 70 4.62 -5.72 11.86
CA SER A 70 3.66 -4.93 12.59
C SER A 70 3.56 -3.54 12.01
N ILE A 71 2.39 -2.95 12.19
CA ILE A 71 2.15 -1.54 12.00
C ILE A 71 1.85 -0.93 13.36
N PHE A 72 2.46 0.22 13.64
CA PHE A 72 2.36 0.91 14.91
C PHE A 72 1.83 2.32 14.67
N PHE A 73 0.81 2.70 15.42
CA PHE A 73 0.16 4.00 15.37
C PHE A 73 0.38 4.69 16.71
N LYS A 74 1.29 5.67 16.75
CA LYS A 74 1.52 6.50 17.92
C LYS A 74 0.63 7.72 17.86
N ASN A 75 -0.33 7.81 18.78
CA ASN A 75 -1.19 8.98 18.93
C ASN A 75 -0.34 10.18 19.37
N LYS A 76 -0.37 11.27 18.60
CA LYS A 76 0.46 12.47 18.85
C LYS A 76 0.04 13.23 20.11
N LYS A 77 -1.24 13.16 20.50
CA LYS A 77 -1.80 13.85 21.66
C LYS A 77 -1.51 13.09 22.96
N SER A 78 -1.78 11.78 22.99
CA SER A 78 -1.62 10.98 24.21
C SER A 78 -0.25 10.33 24.34
N GLY A 79 0.51 10.21 23.24
CA GLY A 79 1.77 9.50 23.18
C GLY A 79 1.64 7.97 23.19
N ILE A 80 0.42 7.44 23.33
CA ILE A 80 0.16 5.99 23.36
C ILE A 80 0.35 5.40 21.96
N GLU A 81 1.08 4.29 21.90
CA GLU A 81 1.30 3.54 20.68
C GLU A 81 0.40 2.31 20.66
N TYR A 82 -0.34 2.16 19.57
CA TYR A 82 -1.24 1.04 19.30
C TYR A 82 -0.69 0.22 18.14
N SER A 83 -0.83 -1.10 18.18
CA SER A 83 -0.27 -1.94 17.13
C SER A 83 -1.10 -3.17 16.83
N CYS A 84 -0.94 -3.65 15.60
CA CYS A 84 -1.48 -4.91 15.13
C CYS A 84 -0.48 -5.62 14.21
N SER A 85 -0.71 -6.91 14.01
CA SER A 85 0.05 -7.73 13.08
C SER A 85 -0.22 -7.29 11.64
N ALA A 86 0.85 -7.04 10.90
CA ALA A 86 0.84 -6.58 9.52
C ALA A 86 2.17 -6.98 8.85
N THR A 87 2.18 -8.04 8.05
CA THR A 87 3.43 -8.68 7.58
C THR A 87 4.08 -7.91 6.43
N CYS A 88 5.11 -7.14 6.74
CA CYS A 88 5.84 -6.31 5.78
C CYS A 88 4.95 -5.27 5.10
N PRO A 89 4.48 -4.24 5.84
CA PRO A 89 3.65 -3.18 5.29
C PRO A 89 4.40 -2.40 4.20
N VAL A 90 3.78 -2.18 3.05
CA VAL A 90 4.37 -1.43 1.92
C VAL A 90 3.71 -0.06 1.71
N SER A 91 2.47 0.12 2.16
CA SER A 91 1.79 1.42 2.11
C SER A 91 0.72 1.59 3.18
N VAL A 92 0.47 2.85 3.54
CA VAL A 92 -0.68 3.30 4.33
C VAL A 92 -1.38 4.42 3.55
N ASN A 93 -2.69 4.31 3.38
CA ASN A 93 -3.54 5.34 2.82
C ASN A 93 -4.65 5.69 3.82
N LEU A 94 -5.02 6.96 3.93
CA LEU A 94 -6.14 7.41 4.77
C LEU A 94 -7.29 7.79 3.85
N ILE A 95 -8.31 6.94 3.78
CA ILE A 95 -9.46 7.09 2.87
C ILE A 95 -10.72 7.07 3.72
N ASP A 96 -11.58 8.07 3.56
CA ASP A 96 -12.83 8.21 4.32
C ASP A 96 -12.65 8.06 5.85
N GLY A 97 -11.55 8.61 6.37
CA GLY A 97 -11.21 8.55 7.80
C GLY A 97 -10.77 7.17 8.30
N LYS A 98 -10.45 6.24 7.40
CA LYS A 98 -9.95 4.90 7.74
C LYS A 98 -8.56 4.70 7.18
N TYR A 99 -7.70 4.03 7.95
CA TYR A 99 -6.39 3.64 7.45
C TYR A 99 -6.50 2.32 6.70
N ILE A 100 -6.03 2.33 5.47
CA ILE A 100 -5.88 1.13 4.65
C ILE A 100 -4.39 0.81 4.60
N VAL A 101 -4.02 -0.31 5.21
CA VAL A 101 -2.63 -0.79 5.24
C VAL A 101 -2.52 -1.96 4.28
N THR A 102 -1.58 -1.86 3.35
CA THR A 102 -1.25 -2.94 2.41
C THR A 102 0.04 -3.58 2.86
N ASN A 103 0.02 -4.90 3.00
CA ASN A 103 1.20 -5.68 3.32
C ASN A 103 1.57 -6.60 2.16
N SER A 104 2.86 -6.88 2.01
CA SER A 104 3.37 -7.72 0.93
C SER A 104 4.63 -8.44 1.37
N LEU A 105 4.56 -9.77 1.39
CA LEU A 105 5.67 -10.65 1.75
C LEU A 105 6.21 -11.34 0.52
N ALA A 106 7.41 -10.95 0.08
CA ALA A 106 8.13 -11.55 -1.03
C ALA A 106 8.87 -12.85 -0.64
N HIS A 107 8.15 -13.82 -0.06
CA HIS A 107 8.68 -15.14 0.27
C HIS A 107 7.91 -16.27 -0.46
N LEU A 108 8.60 -17.35 -0.85
CA LEU A 108 8.08 -18.42 -1.72
C LEU A 108 7.39 -17.84 -2.97
N SER A 109 6.10 -18.13 -3.16
CA SER A 109 5.30 -17.60 -4.27
C SER A 109 4.92 -16.13 -4.09
N GLY A 110 5.10 -15.58 -2.88
CA GLY A 110 4.65 -14.26 -2.48
C GLY A 110 3.24 -14.26 -1.92
N SER A 111 2.94 -13.32 -1.04
CA SER A 111 1.58 -13.06 -0.56
C SER A 111 1.38 -11.57 -0.28
N SER A 112 0.13 -11.13 -0.32
CA SER A 112 -0.26 -9.78 0.08
C SER A 112 -1.62 -9.83 0.76
N ASP A 113 -1.82 -8.95 1.73
CA ASP A 113 -3.10 -8.71 2.37
C ASP A 113 -3.32 -7.21 2.56
N ILE A 114 -4.59 -6.83 2.67
CA ILE A 114 -4.99 -5.45 2.89
C ILE A 114 -5.93 -5.41 4.09
N ILE A 115 -5.62 -4.52 5.02
CA ILE A 115 -6.36 -4.37 6.26
C ILE A 115 -6.89 -2.94 6.42
N GLU A 116 -8.08 -2.84 6.98
CA GLU A 116 -8.74 -1.59 7.37
C GLU A 116 -8.60 -1.40 8.89
N ILE A 117 -8.18 -0.21 9.29
CA ILE A 117 -8.15 0.24 10.68
C ILE A 117 -8.99 1.51 10.77
N LYS A 118 -10.19 1.39 11.34
CA LYS A 118 -11.13 2.52 11.49
C LYS A 118 -10.70 3.48 12.59
N ASN A 119 -10.17 2.96 13.70
CA ASN A 119 -9.67 3.76 14.81
C ASN A 119 -8.49 3.02 15.47
N PRO A 120 -7.25 3.56 15.38
CA PRO A 120 -6.09 2.94 16.02
C PRO A 120 -6.25 2.69 17.53
N GLU A 121 -7.03 3.50 18.25
CA GLU A 121 -7.23 3.32 19.70
C GLU A 121 -8.05 2.07 20.07
N LEU A 122 -8.74 1.46 19.09
CA LEU A 122 -9.42 0.19 19.28
C LEU A 122 -8.48 -1.02 19.14
N MET A 123 -7.25 -0.81 18.66
CA MET A 123 -6.24 -1.85 18.58
C MET A 123 -5.60 -2.11 19.96
N SER A 124 -4.70 -3.08 20.02
CA SER A 124 -3.94 -3.34 21.24
C SER A 124 -2.93 -2.22 21.48
N VAL A 125 -2.84 -1.73 22.72
CA VAL A 125 -1.71 -0.89 23.14
C VAL A 125 -0.43 -1.72 23.03
N PHE A 126 0.57 -1.19 22.33
CA PHE A 126 1.86 -1.85 22.20
C PHE A 126 2.59 -1.86 23.54
N LYS A 127 3.14 -3.02 23.88
CA LYS A 127 4.05 -3.20 25.00
C LYS A 127 5.23 -4.01 24.49
N MET A 128 6.44 -3.49 24.71
CA MET A 128 7.64 -4.26 24.44
C MET A 128 7.58 -5.56 25.27
N PRO A 129 7.73 -6.74 24.65
CA PRO A 129 7.77 -7.99 25.39
C PRO A 129 9.03 -8.06 26.26
N GLU A 130 9.00 -8.95 27.24
CA GLU A 130 10.22 -9.30 27.98
C GLU A 130 11.24 -9.97 27.04
N PRO A 131 12.53 -9.66 27.17
CA PRO A 131 13.56 -10.31 26.37
C PRO A 131 13.66 -11.79 26.73
N ARG A 132 14.03 -12.62 25.74
CA ARG A 132 14.25 -14.06 25.98
C ARG A 132 15.44 -14.32 26.88
N GLU A 133 16.44 -13.46 26.79
CA GLU A 133 17.67 -13.56 27.55
C GLU A 133 18.27 -12.17 27.78
N ILE A 134 18.93 -12.01 28.92
CA ILE A 134 19.76 -10.84 29.22
C ILE A 134 21.19 -11.32 29.47
N LYS A 135 22.12 -11.03 28.55
CA LYS A 135 23.55 -11.37 28.70
C LYS A 135 24.36 -10.08 28.79
N ASN A 136 25.15 -9.95 29.87
CA ASN A 136 25.99 -8.77 30.12
C ASN A 136 25.22 -7.43 30.03
N GLY A 137 23.96 -7.41 30.47
CA GLY A 137 23.08 -6.23 30.40
C GLY A 137 22.46 -5.97 29.02
N ILE A 138 22.77 -6.78 28.00
CA ILE A 138 22.18 -6.69 26.67
C ILE A 138 20.93 -7.56 26.62
N LYS A 139 19.80 -6.95 26.21
CA LYS A 139 18.53 -7.65 26.00
C LYS A 139 18.52 -8.34 24.64
N HIS A 140 18.32 -9.64 24.62
CA HIS A 140 18.26 -10.43 23.39
C HIS A 140 16.82 -10.80 23.04
N TYR A 141 16.47 -10.55 21.78
CA TYR A 141 15.20 -10.89 21.16
C TYR A 141 15.49 -11.70 19.89
N TYR A 142 14.62 -12.64 19.57
CA TYR A 142 14.60 -13.28 18.26
C TYR A 142 13.84 -12.43 17.25
N THR A 143 14.11 -12.69 15.97
CA THR A 143 13.42 -12.06 14.86
C THR A 143 11.91 -12.24 15.00
N GLY A 144 11.18 -11.12 14.99
CA GLY A 144 9.72 -11.11 15.15
C GLY A 144 9.20 -11.10 16.60
N ASP A 145 10.06 -11.18 17.63
CA ASP A 145 9.62 -11.14 19.04
C ASP A 145 8.99 -9.79 19.40
N THR A 146 9.56 -8.69 18.93
CA THR A 146 9.11 -7.32 19.23
C THR A 146 7.90 -6.86 18.41
N GLU A 147 7.31 -7.78 17.64
CA GLU A 147 6.19 -7.50 16.75
C GLU A 147 4.86 -7.86 17.41
N SER A 148 3.85 -7.04 17.17
CA SER A 148 2.47 -7.32 17.54
C SER A 148 1.95 -8.58 16.86
N LYS A 149 1.36 -9.46 17.65
CA LYS A 149 0.60 -10.63 17.18
C LYS A 149 -0.92 -10.38 17.24
N SER A 150 -1.33 -9.20 17.69
CA SER A 150 -2.75 -8.84 17.83
C SER A 150 -3.39 -8.51 16.49
N ARG A 151 -4.65 -8.91 16.32
CA ARG A 151 -5.53 -8.47 15.21
C ARG A 151 -6.73 -7.66 15.71
N LYS A 152 -6.72 -7.23 16.97
CA LYS A 152 -7.80 -6.45 17.58
C LYS A 152 -7.94 -5.10 16.86
N GLY A 153 -9.18 -4.69 16.58
CA GLY A 153 -9.47 -3.39 15.97
C GLY A 153 -9.18 -3.31 14.46
N VAL A 154 -8.88 -4.45 13.83
CA VAL A 154 -8.53 -4.56 12.41
C VAL A 154 -9.57 -5.38 11.67
N LYS A 155 -9.89 -4.97 10.43
CA LYS A 155 -10.71 -5.75 9.50
C LYS A 155 -9.87 -6.11 8.27
N GLU A 156 -9.87 -7.36 7.86
CA GLU A 156 -9.28 -7.77 6.59
C GLU A 156 -10.21 -7.39 5.43
N ILE A 157 -9.66 -6.71 4.42
CA ILE A 157 -10.39 -6.32 3.19
C ILE A 157 -10.15 -7.36 2.10
N TRP A 158 -8.91 -7.84 1.99
CA TRP A 158 -8.47 -8.75 0.95
C TRP A 158 -7.20 -9.49 1.37
N ASN A 159 -7.04 -10.70 0.86
CA ASN A 159 -5.85 -11.53 1.02
C ASN A 159 -5.63 -12.32 -0.27
N GLY A 160 -4.39 -12.38 -0.76
CA GLY A 160 -4.03 -13.13 -1.96
C GLY A 160 -2.65 -13.79 -1.85
N PHE A 161 -2.63 -15.10 -2.11
CA PHE A 161 -1.42 -15.88 -2.30
C PHE A 161 -0.95 -15.81 -3.77
N GLY A 162 0.36 -15.86 -3.99
CA GLY A 162 0.97 -15.74 -5.32
C GLY A 162 0.95 -14.31 -5.90
N ILE A 163 0.58 -13.33 -5.07
CA ILE A 163 0.45 -11.91 -5.46
C ILE A 163 1.37 -11.09 -4.56
N LEU A 164 2.14 -10.19 -5.17
CA LEU A 164 2.96 -9.22 -4.46
C LEU A 164 2.50 -7.81 -4.79
N THR A 165 2.31 -6.98 -3.79
CA THR A 165 1.93 -5.59 -3.97
C THR A 165 3.15 -4.70 -3.74
N LEU A 166 3.52 -3.91 -4.75
CA LEU A 166 4.62 -2.96 -4.64
C LEU A 166 4.21 -1.68 -3.91
N ILE A 167 3.03 -1.17 -4.25
CA ILE A 167 2.49 0.07 -3.70
C ILE A 167 0.97 0.03 -3.81
N SER A 168 0.29 0.67 -2.86
CA SER A 168 -1.10 1.08 -3.01
C SER A 168 -1.21 2.59 -2.90
N PHE A 169 -2.03 3.19 -3.74
CA PHE A 169 -2.18 4.64 -3.83
C PHE A 169 -3.63 5.02 -4.12
N GLU A 170 -4.02 6.18 -3.62
CA GLU A 170 -5.33 6.75 -3.86
C GLU A 170 -5.32 7.60 -5.14
N PHE A 171 -6.35 7.46 -5.96
CA PHE A 171 -6.63 8.37 -7.06
C PHE A 171 -8.15 8.54 -7.21
N LYS A 172 -8.65 9.78 -7.21
CA LYS A 172 -10.09 10.09 -7.26
C LYS A 172 -10.92 9.27 -6.26
N GLU A 173 -10.50 9.26 -4.99
CA GLU A 173 -11.18 8.57 -3.88
C GLU A 173 -11.26 7.04 -4.04
N GLN A 174 -10.51 6.46 -4.98
CA GLN A 174 -10.39 5.02 -5.18
C GLN A 174 -8.97 4.55 -4.90
N LEU A 175 -8.87 3.36 -4.30
CA LEU A 175 -7.59 2.72 -4.02
C LEU A 175 -7.17 1.83 -5.19
N TYR A 176 -5.94 2.04 -5.64
CA TYR A 176 -5.30 1.26 -6.68
C TYR A 176 -4.02 0.62 -6.17
N HIS A 177 -3.65 -0.50 -6.80
CA HIS A 177 -2.52 -1.33 -6.41
C HIS A 177 -1.67 -1.64 -7.64
N ILE A 178 -0.35 -1.44 -7.52
CA ILE A 178 0.60 -2.03 -8.47
C ILE A 178 1.00 -3.37 -7.93
N ILE A 179 0.62 -4.43 -8.64
CA ILE A 179 0.80 -5.80 -8.20
C ILE A 179 1.62 -6.61 -9.21
N SER A 180 2.30 -7.62 -8.71
CA SER A 180 2.91 -8.70 -9.48
C SER A 180 2.09 -9.97 -9.31
N LYS A 181 1.61 -10.55 -10.42
CA LYS A 181 0.84 -11.79 -10.48
C LYS A 181 1.22 -12.56 -11.75
N ASP A 182 1.35 -13.88 -11.69
CA ASP A 182 1.64 -14.74 -12.85
C ASP A 182 2.81 -14.24 -13.74
N ALA A 183 3.92 -13.88 -13.10
CA ALA A 183 5.13 -13.33 -13.74
C ALA A 183 4.96 -12.01 -14.52
N LYS A 184 3.86 -11.29 -14.32
CA LYS A 184 3.57 -9.99 -14.95
C LYS A 184 3.23 -8.95 -13.88
N THR A 185 3.23 -7.68 -14.28
CA THR A 185 2.89 -6.55 -13.40
C THR A 185 1.61 -5.88 -13.88
N PHE A 186 0.69 -5.58 -12.97
CA PHE A 186 -0.64 -5.05 -13.26
C PHE A 186 -1.00 -3.87 -12.36
N LEU A 187 -1.86 -3.00 -12.89
CA LEU A 187 -2.68 -2.10 -12.11
C LEU A 187 -3.97 -2.84 -11.72
N ALA A 188 -4.30 -2.83 -10.44
CA ALA A 188 -5.50 -3.47 -9.93
C ALA A 188 -6.23 -2.58 -8.91
N THR A 189 -7.47 -2.92 -8.63
CA THR A 189 -8.26 -2.38 -7.51
C THR A 189 -8.97 -3.54 -6.80
N ILE A 190 -9.58 -3.27 -5.65
CA ILE A 190 -10.42 -4.23 -4.94
C ILE A 190 -11.84 -3.72 -4.94
N VAL A 191 -12.75 -4.52 -5.46
CA VAL A 191 -14.20 -4.26 -5.50
C VAL A 191 -14.87 -5.46 -4.84
N GLU A 192 -15.68 -5.22 -3.81
CA GLU A 192 -16.41 -6.28 -3.10
C GLU A 192 -15.49 -7.41 -2.60
N SER A 193 -14.32 -7.04 -2.06
CA SER A 193 -13.27 -7.98 -1.60
C SER A 193 -12.68 -8.88 -2.69
N GLU A 194 -12.91 -8.57 -3.97
CA GLU A 194 -12.27 -9.24 -5.10
C GLU A 194 -11.25 -8.33 -5.78
N LEU A 195 -10.09 -8.89 -6.12
CA LEU A 195 -9.08 -8.21 -6.91
C LEU A 195 -9.52 -8.11 -8.38
N LYS A 196 -9.62 -6.89 -8.90
CA LYS A 196 -9.94 -6.61 -10.31
C LYS A 196 -8.73 -6.00 -11.00
N ILE A 197 -8.24 -6.67 -12.04
CA ILE A 197 -7.18 -6.14 -12.90
C ILE A 197 -7.78 -5.06 -13.80
N ILE A 198 -7.15 -3.89 -13.82
CA ILE A 198 -7.56 -2.75 -14.64
C ILE A 198 -6.73 -2.70 -15.92
N ASN A 199 -5.40 -2.76 -15.77
CA ASN A 199 -4.47 -2.73 -16.88
C ASN A 199 -3.24 -3.58 -16.58
N GLN A 200 -2.58 -4.08 -17.63
CA GLN A 200 -1.23 -4.62 -17.50
C GLN A 200 -0.22 -3.46 -17.56
N ILE A 201 0.66 -3.39 -16.57
CA ILE A 201 1.71 -2.36 -16.45
C ILE A 201 3.01 -2.82 -17.13
N SER A 202 3.37 -4.09 -16.99
CA SER A 202 4.55 -4.67 -17.63
C SER A 202 4.32 -6.15 -17.97
N LYS A 203 4.99 -6.62 -19.02
CA LYS A 203 5.02 -8.04 -19.40
C LYS A 203 5.92 -8.88 -18.49
N GLU A 204 6.68 -8.24 -17.61
CA GLU A 204 7.58 -8.90 -16.67
C GLU A 204 7.17 -8.63 -15.22
N ARG A 205 7.66 -9.48 -14.32
CA ARG A 205 7.39 -9.40 -12.87
C ARG A 205 8.27 -8.32 -12.25
N ILE A 206 7.65 -7.28 -11.72
CA ILE A 206 8.34 -6.22 -10.98
C ILE A 206 7.95 -6.34 -9.50
N TRP A 207 8.94 -6.56 -8.65
CA TRP A 207 8.74 -6.78 -7.21
C TRP A 207 10.00 -6.37 -6.43
N ASP A 208 9.86 -6.19 -5.12
CA ASP A 208 10.95 -5.88 -4.19
C ASP A 208 10.60 -6.47 -2.82
N TYR A 209 11.61 -6.82 -2.02
CA TYR A 209 11.43 -7.22 -0.62
C TYR A 209 11.02 -6.05 0.27
N ALA A 210 11.49 -4.84 -0.05
CA ALA A 210 11.25 -3.63 0.70
C ALA A 210 11.19 -2.43 -0.27
N PRO A 211 10.11 -2.31 -1.08
CA PRO A 211 9.97 -1.19 -2.01
C PRO A 211 10.01 0.13 -1.25
N GLU A 212 10.78 1.08 -1.75
CA GLU A 212 10.91 2.41 -1.16
C GLU A 212 10.05 3.40 -1.94
N THR A 213 9.11 4.02 -1.23
CA THR A 213 8.17 4.97 -1.82
C THR A 213 8.46 6.37 -1.32
N PHE A 214 8.47 7.32 -2.25
CA PHE A 214 8.66 8.74 -1.99
C PHE A 214 7.48 9.52 -2.57
N LYS A 215 7.10 10.61 -1.90
CA LYS A 215 6.18 11.61 -2.41
C LYS A 215 6.96 12.88 -2.72
N ASP A 216 6.76 13.45 -3.90
CA ASP A 216 7.27 14.79 -4.20
C ASP A 216 6.38 15.89 -3.58
N GLU A 217 6.75 17.16 -3.76
CA GLU A 217 6.01 18.30 -3.21
C GLU A 217 4.57 18.43 -3.73
N LYS A 218 4.27 17.84 -4.88
CA LYS A 218 2.94 17.82 -5.51
C LYS A 218 2.15 16.58 -5.10
N GLY A 219 2.73 15.69 -4.30
CA GLY A 219 2.13 14.43 -3.88
C GLY A 219 2.28 13.30 -4.90
N ASN A 220 3.05 13.49 -5.98
CA ASN A 220 3.31 12.42 -6.93
C ASN A 220 4.16 11.32 -6.29
N LEU A 221 3.89 10.08 -6.66
CA LEU A 221 4.59 8.94 -6.06
C LEU A 221 5.72 8.46 -6.95
N ILE A 222 6.84 8.12 -6.30
CA ILE A 222 7.97 7.46 -6.92
C ILE A 222 8.27 6.22 -6.09
N VAL A 223 8.19 5.05 -6.72
CA VAL A 223 8.38 3.74 -6.07
C VAL A 223 9.61 3.09 -6.67
N PHE A 224 10.68 3.00 -5.89
CA PHE A 224 11.88 2.28 -6.29
C PHE A 224 11.68 0.78 -6.06
N PHE A 225 12.16 -0.01 -7.02
CA PHE A 225 12.21 -1.46 -6.93
C PHE A 225 13.58 -1.96 -7.37
N ASN A 226 14.06 -3.00 -6.71
CA ASN A 226 15.29 -3.69 -7.03
C ASN A 226 15.18 -5.16 -6.64
N ASN A 227 15.36 -6.03 -7.61
CA ASN A 227 15.46 -7.46 -7.39
C ASN A 227 16.55 -8.06 -8.30
N HIS A 228 16.73 -9.37 -8.22
CA HIS A 228 17.77 -10.08 -8.97
C HIS A 228 17.56 -10.04 -10.51
N SER A 229 16.34 -9.80 -10.99
CA SER A 229 16.00 -9.75 -12.41
C SER A 229 15.99 -8.34 -12.98
N THR A 230 15.66 -7.32 -12.17
CA THR A 230 15.51 -5.94 -12.64
C THR A 230 15.57 -4.91 -11.53
N SER A 231 15.95 -3.68 -11.89
CA SER A 231 15.92 -2.53 -11.00
C SER A 231 15.36 -1.30 -11.71
N GLY A 232 14.78 -0.38 -10.96
CA GLY A 232 14.15 0.80 -11.54
C GLY A 232 13.28 1.58 -10.57
N TYR A 233 12.37 2.37 -11.13
CA TYR A 233 11.34 3.04 -10.37
C TYR A 233 10.05 3.20 -11.19
N ILE A 234 8.94 3.36 -10.48
CA ILE A 234 7.65 3.69 -11.05
C ILE A 234 7.29 5.12 -10.63
N GLU A 235 6.93 5.96 -11.58
CA GLU A 235 6.35 7.28 -11.35
C GLU A 235 4.83 7.20 -11.49
N ILE A 236 4.09 7.74 -10.52
CA ILE A 236 2.64 7.82 -10.55
C ILE A 236 2.25 9.28 -10.36
N ILE A 237 1.69 9.87 -11.42
CA ILE A 237 1.34 11.29 -11.50
C ILE A 237 -0.12 11.35 -11.97
N GLY A 238 -1.06 11.49 -11.03
CA GLY A 238 -2.49 11.41 -11.35
C GLY A 238 -2.84 10.06 -11.96
N ASN A 239 -3.32 10.05 -13.21
CA ASN A 239 -3.62 8.83 -13.96
C ASN A 239 -2.48 8.35 -14.88
N GLU A 240 -1.33 9.02 -14.87
CA GLU A 240 -0.14 8.57 -15.61
C GLU A 240 0.71 7.66 -14.74
N ILE A 241 1.04 6.47 -15.26
CA ILE A 241 1.94 5.50 -14.64
C ILE A 241 3.10 5.25 -15.60
N LYS A 242 4.30 5.61 -15.17
CA LYS A 242 5.51 5.38 -15.96
C LYS A 242 6.44 4.44 -15.23
N VAL A 243 6.79 3.35 -15.89
CA VAL A 243 7.76 2.36 -15.39
C VAL A 243 9.09 2.59 -16.07
N ILE A 244 10.13 2.87 -15.28
CA ILE A 244 11.48 3.09 -15.77
C ILE A 244 12.34 1.94 -15.25
N ARG A 245 12.93 1.18 -16.19
CA ARG A 245 13.77 0.01 -15.88
C ARG A 245 15.17 0.18 -16.43
N THR A 246 16.16 -0.25 -15.67
CA THR A 246 17.52 -0.39 -16.18
C THR A 246 17.68 -1.75 -16.86
N LYS A 247 18.21 -1.77 -18.07
CA LYS A 247 18.85 -2.96 -18.65
C LYS A 247 20.34 -2.96 -18.32
#